data_AF-A0A8T7BV16-F1
#
_entry.id   AF-A0A8T7BV16-F1
#
_cell.length_a   1.000
_cell.length_b   1.000
_cell.length_c   1.000
_cell.angle_alpha   90.00
_cell.angle_beta   90.00
_cell.angle_gamma   90.00
#
_symmetry.space_group_name_H-M   'P 1'
#
loop_
_entity.id
_entity.type
_entity.pdbx_description
1 polymer ?
#
loop_
_entity_poly.entity_id
_entity_poly.type
_entity_poly.pdbx_seq_one_letter_code
_entity_poly.pdbx_strand_id
1 'polypeptide(L)'
;MQIELSAKARPLNQYPLYWAECYGKTSFLPMSRAEMEQLGWDSCDIIVVTGDAYVDHPSFGMAIIGRLLEAQGYRVGIIAQPDWQSAEPFKALGKPNLFFGVTAGNMDSMINRYTADRKIRSDD
;
A
#
# COMPACT_ATOMS: atom_id res chain seq x y z
N MET A 1 3.83 23.16 -36.31
CA MET A 1 4.58 22.14 -35.58
C MET A 1 3.57 21.22 -34.91
N GLN A 2 3.17 20.13 -35.58
CA GLN A 2 2.33 19.11 -34.94
C GLN A 2 3.24 18.24 -34.08
N ILE A 3 2.96 18.17 -32.79
CA ILE A 3 3.61 17.23 -31.88
C ILE A 3 2.92 15.88 -32.14
N GLU A 4 3.59 14.96 -32.84
CA GLU A 4 3.14 13.57 -32.93
C GLU A 4 3.23 12.91 -31.55
N LEU A 5 2.13 12.94 -30.81
CA LEU A 5 1.94 12.08 -29.63
C LEU A 5 1.45 10.71 -30.11
N SER A 6 2.34 9.85 -30.62
CA SER A 6 1.96 8.44 -30.79
C SER A 6 3.14 7.46 -30.87
N ALA A 7 3.88 7.32 -29.78
CA ALA A 7 4.41 6.01 -29.44
C ALA A 7 3.34 5.32 -28.58
N LYS A 8 2.71 4.27 -29.11
CA LYS A 8 1.71 3.47 -28.38
C LYS A 8 2.36 2.95 -27.09
N ALA A 9 1.85 3.35 -25.93
CA ALA A 9 2.44 2.97 -24.65
C ALA A 9 2.49 1.44 -24.51
N ARG A 10 3.60 0.90 -24.01
CA ARG A 10 3.73 -0.53 -23.75
C ARG A 10 2.74 -0.92 -22.63
N PRO A 11 1.93 -1.98 -22.81
CA PRO A 11 1.08 -2.51 -21.74
C PRO A 11 1.90 -2.87 -20.50
N LEU A 12 1.32 -2.66 -19.30
CA LEU A 12 2.01 -2.89 -18.02
C LEU A 12 2.54 -4.33 -17.88
N ASN A 13 1.78 -5.31 -18.35
CA ASN A 13 2.14 -6.74 -18.30
C ASN A 13 3.26 -7.17 -19.27
N GLN A 14 3.83 -6.24 -20.06
CA GLN A 14 4.95 -6.50 -20.95
C GLN A 14 6.28 -5.95 -20.42
N TYR A 15 6.27 -5.29 -19.26
CA TYR A 15 7.50 -4.93 -18.57
C TYR A 15 8.07 -6.16 -17.87
N PRO A 16 9.41 -6.31 -17.81
CA PRO A 16 10.01 -7.32 -16.95
C PRO A 16 9.57 -7.06 -15.51
N LEU A 17 9.32 -8.14 -14.79
CA LEU A 17 9.03 -8.08 -13.37
C LEU A 17 10.28 -7.57 -12.62
N TYR A 18 10.05 -7.03 -11.42
CA TYR A 18 11.11 -6.58 -10.54
C TYR A 18 11.81 -7.76 -9.90
N TRP A 19 13.14 -7.67 -9.71
CA TRP A 19 14.01 -8.78 -9.30
C TRP A 19 13.53 -9.60 -8.10
N ALA A 20 12.77 -8.99 -7.18
CA ALA A 20 12.26 -9.63 -5.98
C ALA A 20 11.06 -10.56 -6.25
N GLU A 21 10.64 -10.72 -7.51
CA GLU A 21 9.70 -11.75 -7.96
C GLU A 21 10.10 -13.17 -7.52
N CYS A 22 11.39 -13.42 -7.28
CA CYS A 22 11.92 -14.69 -6.81
C CYS A 22 11.40 -15.10 -5.42
N TYR A 23 10.90 -14.16 -4.62
CA TYR A 23 10.25 -14.43 -3.34
C TYR A 23 8.80 -14.91 -3.48
N GLY A 24 8.22 -14.84 -4.68
CA GLY A 24 6.83 -15.20 -4.92
C GLY A 24 5.82 -14.21 -4.36
N LYS A 25 4.56 -14.64 -4.24
CA LYS A 25 3.46 -13.84 -3.71
C LYS A 25 3.11 -14.25 -2.29
N THR A 26 2.73 -13.29 -1.47
CA THR A 26 2.35 -13.46 -0.07
C THR A 26 0.86 -13.77 0.06
N SER A 27 0.47 -14.54 1.09
CA SER A 27 -0.97 -14.73 1.39
C SER A 27 -1.63 -13.43 1.84
N PHE A 28 -0.91 -12.59 2.60
CA PHE A 28 -1.27 -11.24 3.03
C PHE A 28 -0.04 -10.35 2.95
N LEU A 29 -0.21 -9.07 2.65
CA LEU A 29 0.90 -8.11 2.73
C LEU A 29 1.36 -8.03 4.20
N PRO A 30 2.67 -8.16 4.49
CA PRO A 30 3.16 -8.11 5.86
C PRO A 30 2.91 -6.73 6.50
N MET A 31 2.48 -6.76 7.75
CA MET A 31 2.26 -5.58 8.61
C MET A 31 3.29 -5.48 9.74
N SER A 32 4.12 -6.51 9.90
CA SER A 32 5.15 -6.58 10.93
C SER A 32 6.48 -7.12 10.42
N ARG A 33 7.55 -6.81 11.16
CA ARG A 33 8.88 -7.41 10.94
C ARG A 33 8.87 -8.93 11.06
N ALA A 34 8.09 -9.47 11.99
CA ALA A 34 7.99 -10.92 12.17
C ALA A 34 7.39 -11.63 10.94
N GLU A 35 6.38 -11.02 10.30
CA GLU A 35 5.83 -11.55 9.05
C GLU A 35 6.83 -11.42 7.90
N MET A 36 7.58 -10.32 7.82
CA MET A 36 8.67 -10.19 6.84
C MET A 36 9.73 -11.29 7.02
N GLU A 37 10.11 -11.60 8.26
CA GLU A 37 11.04 -12.69 8.57
C GLU A 37 10.52 -14.05 8.10
N GLN A 38 9.24 -14.33 8.30
CA GLN A 38 8.59 -15.57 7.80
C GLN A 38 8.61 -15.66 6.27
N LEU A 39 8.56 -14.51 5.58
CA LEU A 39 8.69 -14.40 4.13
C LEU A 39 10.14 -14.41 3.64
N GLY A 40 11.12 -14.38 4.55
CA GLY A 40 12.54 -14.25 4.22
C GLY A 40 12.93 -12.87 3.69
N TRP A 41 12.15 -11.83 4.03
CA TRP A 41 12.38 -10.46 3.59
C TRP A 41 13.15 -9.67 4.64
N ASP A 42 14.27 -9.08 4.25
CA ASP A 42 15.04 -8.14 5.08
C ASP A 42 14.43 -6.73 5.11
N SER A 43 13.73 -6.37 4.03
CA SER A 43 13.21 -5.04 3.74
C SER A 43 12.02 -5.13 2.79
N CYS A 44 11.13 -4.14 2.87
CA CYS A 44 10.13 -3.91 1.82
C CYS A 44 10.74 -3.01 0.73
N ASP A 45 10.36 -3.21 -0.52
CA ASP A 45 10.69 -2.28 -1.59
C ASP A 45 9.74 -1.08 -1.53
N ILE A 46 8.47 -1.33 -1.25
CA ILE A 46 7.42 -0.32 -1.12
C ILE A 46 6.65 -0.57 0.17
N ILE A 47 6.36 0.49 0.93
CA ILE A 47 5.47 0.41 2.09
C ILE A 47 4.25 1.28 1.84
N VAL A 48 3.06 0.67 1.89
CA VAL A 48 1.79 1.39 1.80
C VAL A 48 1.36 1.80 3.20
N VAL A 49 1.07 3.07 3.42
CA VAL A 49 0.50 3.59 4.67
C VAL A 49 -0.96 3.95 4.41
N THR A 50 -1.86 3.38 5.19
CA THR A 50 -3.31 3.62 5.05
C THR A 50 -3.91 4.13 6.36
N GLY A 51 -4.78 5.15 6.25
CA GLY A 51 -5.60 5.64 7.37
C GLY A 51 -6.81 4.75 7.71
N ASP A 52 -6.98 3.64 6.99
CA ASP A 52 -8.08 2.69 7.13
C ASP A 52 -7.55 1.30 7.49
N ALA A 53 -8.42 0.42 7.99
CA ALA A 53 -8.05 -0.95 8.32
C ALA A 53 -7.58 -1.71 7.06
N TYR A 54 -6.53 -2.52 7.19
CA TYR A 54 -6.14 -3.40 6.09
C TYR A 54 -7.09 -4.60 6.01
N VAL A 55 -7.90 -4.62 4.95
CA VAL A 55 -8.67 -5.77 4.51
C VAL A 55 -8.21 -6.12 3.11
N ASP A 56 -7.65 -7.32 2.94
CA ASP A 56 -7.11 -7.76 1.66
C ASP A 56 -8.21 -8.23 0.71
N HIS A 57 -8.97 -7.26 0.20
CA HIS A 57 -10.15 -7.50 -0.64
C HIS A 57 -10.16 -6.52 -1.83
N PRO A 58 -10.61 -6.92 -3.03
CA PRO A 58 -10.65 -6.06 -4.22
C PRO A 58 -11.54 -4.81 -4.09
N SER A 59 -12.41 -4.75 -3.08
CA SER A 59 -13.15 -3.51 -2.77
C SER A 59 -12.31 -2.48 -1.99
N PHE A 60 -11.06 -2.80 -1.65
CA PHE A 60 -10.16 -1.96 -0.87
C PHE A 60 -9.03 -1.45 -1.75
N GLY A 61 -8.98 -0.13 -1.94
CA GLY A 61 -8.05 0.50 -2.90
C GLY A 61 -6.59 0.22 -2.57
N MET A 62 -6.20 0.31 -1.30
CA MET A 62 -4.85 -0.03 -0.86
C MET A 62 -4.49 -1.50 -1.09
N ALA A 63 -5.45 -2.42 -0.96
CA ALA A 63 -5.23 -3.84 -1.26
C ALA A 63 -4.98 -4.04 -2.76
N ILE A 64 -5.80 -3.45 -3.63
CA ILE A 64 -5.56 -3.51 -5.08
C ILE A 64 -4.18 -2.95 -5.45
N ILE A 65 -3.83 -1.77 -4.93
CA ILE A 65 -2.54 -1.14 -5.22
C ILE A 65 -1.39 -2.04 -4.76
N GLY A 66 -1.45 -2.53 -3.52
CA GLY A 66 -0.41 -3.40 -2.97
C GLY A 66 -0.26 -4.71 -3.75
N ARG A 67 -1.38 -5.35 -4.11
CA ARG A 67 -1.38 -6.59 -4.91
C ARG A 67 -0.96 -6.37 -6.36
N LEU A 68 -1.25 -5.22 -6.94
CA LEU A 68 -0.75 -4.87 -8.28
C LEU A 68 0.78 -4.72 -8.26
N LEU A 69 1.32 -4.03 -7.26
CA LEU A 69 2.77 -3.86 -7.09
C LEU A 69 3.45 -5.20 -6.80
N GLU A 70 2.91 -6.03 -5.91
CA GLU A 70 3.42 -7.38 -5.67
C GLU A 70 3.39 -8.25 -6.95
N ALA A 71 2.32 -8.14 -7.75
CA ALA A 71 2.23 -8.81 -9.04
C ALA A 71 3.25 -8.30 -10.07
N GLN A 72 3.85 -7.13 -9.86
CA GLN A 72 5.00 -6.62 -10.63
C GLN A 72 6.36 -7.01 -10.02
N GLY A 73 6.38 -7.89 -9.01
CA GLY A 73 7.60 -8.45 -8.42
C GLY A 73 8.17 -7.65 -7.24
N TYR A 74 7.48 -6.63 -6.75
CA TYR A 74 7.94 -5.84 -5.60
C TYR A 74 7.60 -6.51 -4.27
N ARG A 75 8.47 -6.39 -3.27
CA ARG A 75 8.14 -6.70 -1.87
C ARG A 75 7.36 -5.55 -1.26
N VAL A 76 6.08 -5.76 -1.00
CA VAL A 76 5.18 -4.70 -0.54
C VAL A 76 4.73 -5.00 0.89
N GLY A 77 4.95 -4.07 1.80
CA GLY A 77 4.39 -4.09 3.15
C GLY A 77 3.29 -3.06 3.31
N ILE A 78 2.45 -3.21 4.35
CA ILE A 78 1.39 -2.24 4.66
C ILE A 78 1.40 -1.86 6.15
N ILE A 79 1.24 -0.57 6.43
CA ILE A 79 1.04 -0.02 7.77
C ILE A 79 -0.37 0.55 7.80
N ALA A 80 -1.25 -0.10 8.57
CA ALA A 80 -2.64 0.30 8.68
C ALA A 80 -2.89 1.05 9.99
N GLN A 81 -3.55 2.21 9.88
CA GLN A 81 -3.92 3.08 11.00
C GLN A 81 -2.77 3.30 12.00
N PRO A 82 -1.57 3.74 11.54
CA PRO A 82 -0.51 4.09 12.47
C PRO A 82 -0.99 5.22 13.38
N ASP A 83 -0.64 5.15 14.68
CA ASP A 83 -0.83 6.28 15.57
C ASP A 83 -0.03 7.48 15.03
N TRP A 84 -0.74 8.56 14.75
CA TRP A 84 -0.24 9.75 14.08
C TRP A 84 0.39 10.75 15.04
N GLN A 85 0.32 10.51 16.36
CA GLN A 85 0.95 11.36 17.36
C GLN A 85 2.47 11.17 17.45
N SER A 86 3.00 10.13 16.81
CA SER A 86 4.44 9.83 16.77
C SER A 86 4.87 9.33 15.40
N ALA A 87 6.16 9.50 15.09
CA ALA A 87 6.76 8.90 13.90
C ALA A 87 7.07 7.40 14.05
N GLU A 88 7.09 6.87 15.28
CA GLU A 88 7.50 5.48 15.54
C GLU A 88 6.61 4.42 14.86
N PRO A 89 5.27 4.52 14.88
CA PRO A 89 4.40 3.56 14.18
C PRO A 89 4.65 3.49 12.67
N PHE A 90 5.05 4.60 12.05
CA PHE A 90 5.40 4.66 10.62
C PHE A 90 6.72 3.95 10.30
N LYS A 91 7.54 3.64 11.30
CA LYS A 91 8.82 2.94 11.16
C LYS A 91 8.72 1.43 11.41
N ALA A 92 7.52 0.89 11.71
CA ALA A 92 7.32 -0.50 12.08
C ALA A 92 7.97 -1.51 11.10
N LEU A 93 7.93 -1.23 9.80
CA LEU A 93 8.54 -2.07 8.75
C LEU A 93 9.94 -1.61 8.32
N GLY A 94 10.45 -0.52 8.91
CA GLY A 94 11.69 0.14 8.56
C GLY A 94 11.65 0.96 7.27
N LYS A 95 12.85 1.25 6.73
CA LYS A 95 13.01 2.05 5.51
C LYS A 95 12.71 1.18 4.27
N PRO A 96 11.84 1.65 3.35
CA PRO A 96 11.62 0.96 2.08
C PRO A 96 12.79 1.22 1.11
N ASN A 97 13.04 0.28 0.19
CA ASN A 97 14.10 0.45 -0.81
C ASN A 97 13.76 1.48 -1.88
N LEU A 98 12.47 1.68 -2.16
CA LEU A 98 11.98 2.61 -3.19
C LEU A 98 11.24 3.79 -2.56
N PHE A 99 10.04 3.56 -1.98
CA PHE A 99 9.22 4.66 -1.45
C PHE A 99 8.13 4.21 -0.47
N PHE A 100 7.54 5.20 0.20
CA PHE A 100 6.26 5.08 0.91
C PHE A 100 5.11 5.55 0.03
N GLY A 101 4.05 4.76 -0.10
CA GLY A 101 2.79 5.17 -0.73
C GLY A 101 1.75 5.47 0.35
N VAL A 102 1.19 6.68 0.39
CA VAL A 102 0.23 7.10 1.44
C VAL A 102 -1.17 7.22 0.85
N THR A 103 -2.16 6.66 1.53
CA THR A 103 -3.59 6.74 1.16
C THR A 103 -4.47 6.93 2.39
N ALA A 104 -5.61 7.61 2.23
CA ALA A 104 -6.62 7.71 3.28
C ALA A 104 -7.39 6.39 3.49
N GLY A 105 -7.30 5.44 2.55
CA GLY A 105 -8.08 4.21 2.55
C GLY A 105 -9.38 4.34 1.76
N ASN A 106 -10.39 3.54 2.09
CA ASN A 106 -11.66 3.53 1.37
C ASN A 106 -12.64 4.59 1.88
N MET A 107 -12.61 4.84 3.18
CA MET A 107 -13.46 5.83 3.84
C MET A 107 -12.74 7.18 3.86
N ASP A 108 -13.41 8.24 3.41
CA ASP A 108 -12.86 9.57 3.57
C ASP A 108 -12.95 10.04 5.02
N SER A 109 -12.05 10.95 5.39
CA SER A 109 -11.94 11.46 6.76
C SER A 109 -13.17 12.27 7.20
N MET A 110 -13.94 12.83 6.26
CA MET A 110 -15.20 13.52 6.57
C MET A 110 -16.27 12.51 6.96
N ILE A 111 -16.45 11.42 6.22
CA ILE A 111 -17.40 10.35 6.59
C ILE A 111 -17.00 9.63 7.88
N ASN A 112 -15.71 9.47 8.14
CA ASN A 112 -15.23 8.89 9.40
C ASN A 112 -15.53 9.80 10.61
N ARG A 113 -15.41 11.11 10.45
CA ARG A 113 -15.58 12.08 11.56
C ARG A 113 -17.00 12.63 11.66
N TYR A 114 -17.77 12.60 10.57
CA TYR A 114 -19.09 13.21 10.47
C TYR A 114 -20.13 12.22 9.95
N THR A 115 -21.31 12.29 10.54
CA THR A 115 -22.53 11.65 10.01
C THR A 115 -22.93 12.29 8.66
N ALA A 116 -23.83 11.64 7.92
CA ALA A 116 -24.38 12.17 6.66
C ALA A 116 -24.99 13.58 6.83
N ASP A 117 -25.51 13.89 8.03
CA ASP A 117 -26.04 15.21 8.41
C ASP A 117 -24.96 16.21 8.87
N ARG A 118 -23.67 15.91 8.64
CA ARG A 118 -22.50 16.70 9.05
C ARG A 118 -22.37 16.93 10.57
N LYS A 119 -22.99 16.10 11.40
CA LYS A 119 -22.73 16.10 12.85
C LYS A 119 -21.50 15.26 13.15
N ILE A 120 -20.63 15.74 14.04
CA ILE A 120 -19.48 14.97 14.53
C ILE A 120 -20.01 13.65 15.12
N ARG A 121 -19.46 12.51 14.68
CA ARG A 121 -19.76 11.22 15.33
C ARG A 121 -19.19 11.27 16.74
N SER A 122 -20.01 10.99 17.75
CA SER A 122 -19.51 10.79 19.11
C SER A 122 -18.68 9.51 19.14
N ASP A 123 -17.50 9.58 19.72
CA ASP A 123 -16.70 8.40 20.05
C ASP A 123 -17.48 7.59 21.11
N ASP A 124 -17.94 6.39 20.74
CA ASP A 124 -18.37 5.34 21.69
C ASP A 124 -17.19 4.39 21.93
#